data_AF-A0AAN8TT30-F1
#
_entry.id   AF-A0AAN8TT30-F1
#
_cell.length_a   1.000
_cell.length_b   1.000
_cell.length_c   1.000
_cell.angle_alpha   90.00
_cell.angle_beta   90.00
_cell.angle_gamma   90.00
#
_symmetry.space_group_name_H-M   'P 1'
#
loop_
_entity.id
_entity.type
_entity.pdbx_description
1 polymer ?
#
loop_
_entity_poly.entity_id
_entity_poly.type
_entity_poly.pdbx_seq_one_letter_code
_entity_poly.pdbx_strand_id
1 'polypeptide(L)'
;MVSAMERLAKEMVDKCGGLPLAVVVLSGLLSHKRGLEEWQKVKDHLWQYIKDDSIEVSCILSLSYNNLSTALKQCFLYFGIFPEDHVVRVDHILWLWMAEGFIPTGIEIMEDVAEGFLNELIRRSRIQVVRTFWEKVGKCRIHDLLRDLAVQKKHWRCCTWRCVLTICL
;
A
#
# COMPACT_ATOMS: atom_id res chain seq x y z
N MET A 1 -21.83 -1.97 26.13
CA MET A 1 -21.24 -0.61 26.13
C MET A 1 -20.27 -0.57 24.96
N VAL A 2 -20.57 0.16 23.90
CA VAL A 2 -19.69 0.23 22.71
C VAL A 2 -18.45 1.02 23.11
N SER A 3 -17.26 0.45 22.90
CA SER A 3 -15.99 1.09 23.24
C SER A 3 -15.81 2.38 22.41
N ALA A 4 -15.10 3.38 22.96
CA ALA A 4 -14.88 4.66 22.27
C ALA A 4 -14.21 4.46 20.88
N MET A 5 -13.36 3.44 20.76
CA MET A 5 -12.72 3.02 19.50
C MET A 5 -13.75 2.52 18.48
N GLU A 6 -14.72 1.71 18.87
CA GLU A 6 -15.76 1.20 17.96
C GLU A 6 -16.68 2.31 17.45
N ARG A 7 -16.96 3.33 18.29
CA ARG A 7 -17.73 4.51 17.85
C ARG A 7 -16.96 5.30 16.78
N LEU A 8 -15.68 5.54 17.02
CA LEU A 8 -14.81 6.24 16.08
C LEU A 8 -14.66 5.45 14.77
N ALA A 9 -14.51 4.13 14.86
CA ALA A 9 -14.46 3.23 13.70
C ALA A 9 -15.71 3.36 12.83
N LYS A 10 -16.90 3.32 13.45
CA LYS A 10 -18.18 3.44 12.74
C LYS A 10 -18.30 4.79 12.01
N GLU A 11 -17.98 5.88 12.69
CA GLU A 11 -18.00 7.23 12.10
C GLU A 11 -17.11 7.31 10.84
N MET A 12 -15.89 6.76 10.90
CA MET A 12 -14.97 6.78 9.76
C MET A 12 -15.44 5.87 8.62
N VAL A 13 -16.04 4.72 8.93
CA VAL A 13 -16.58 3.78 7.92
C VAL A 13 -17.82 4.36 7.23
N ASP A 14 -18.70 5.04 7.97
CA ASP A 14 -19.87 5.71 7.39
C ASP A 14 -19.46 6.77 6.37
N LYS A 15 -18.34 7.47 6.62
CA LYS A 15 -17.76 8.45 5.69
C LYS A 15 -17.02 7.84 4.49
N CYS A 16 -16.81 6.52 4.45
CA CYS A 16 -16.26 5.83 3.28
C CYS A 16 -17.29 5.66 2.13
N GLY A 17 -18.54 6.13 2.29
CA GLY A 17 -19.53 6.16 1.21
C GLY A 17 -19.94 4.78 0.68
N GLY A 18 -19.77 3.73 1.49
CA GLY A 18 -20.13 2.35 1.12
C GLY A 18 -19.17 1.67 0.14
N LEU A 19 -18.03 2.29 -0.20
CA LEU A 19 -17.03 1.69 -1.09
C LEU A 19 -16.21 0.64 -0.33
N PRO A 20 -16.27 -0.66 -0.73
CA PRO A 20 -15.54 -1.72 -0.02
C PRO A 20 -14.04 -1.44 0.03
N LEU A 21 -13.46 -0.92 -1.06
CA LEU A 21 -12.04 -0.58 -1.12
C LEU A 21 -11.65 0.50 -0.10
N ALA A 22 -12.49 1.50 0.12
CA ALA A 22 -12.22 2.59 1.07
C ALA A 22 -12.12 2.06 2.51
N VAL A 23 -13.09 1.26 2.93
CA VAL A 23 -13.13 0.62 4.27
C VAL A 23 -11.90 -0.26 4.49
N VAL A 24 -11.53 -0.97 3.45
CA VAL A 24 -10.43 -1.92 3.41
C VAL A 24 -9.08 -1.19 3.50
N VAL A 25 -8.87 -0.10 2.77
CA VAL A 25 -7.65 0.73 2.91
C VAL A 25 -7.60 1.40 4.29
N LEU A 26 -8.73 1.92 4.76
CA LEU A 26 -8.86 2.55 6.07
C LEU A 26 -8.50 1.56 7.20
N SER A 27 -8.98 0.32 7.13
CA SER A 27 -8.65 -0.70 8.13
C SER A 27 -7.16 -1.06 8.14
N GLY A 28 -6.50 -1.10 6.97
CA GLY A 28 -5.05 -1.32 6.87
C GLY A 28 -4.22 -0.16 7.43
N LEU A 29 -4.70 1.07 7.27
CA LEU A 29 -4.08 2.26 7.87
C LEU A 29 -4.21 2.24 9.39
N LEU A 30 -5.41 1.93 9.90
CA LEU A 30 -5.71 1.91 11.33
C LEU A 30 -5.09 0.72 12.07
N SER A 31 -4.87 -0.42 11.41
CA SER A 31 -4.28 -1.61 12.05
C SER A 31 -2.87 -1.37 12.61
N HIS A 32 -2.17 -0.36 12.10
CA HIS A 32 -0.83 0.03 12.55
C HIS A 32 -0.84 1.21 13.54
N LYS A 33 -2.02 1.68 13.92
CA LYS A 33 -2.21 2.77 14.88
C LYS A 33 -2.76 2.20 16.19
N ARG A 34 -2.04 2.44 17.28
CA ARG A 34 -2.42 1.98 18.62
C ARG A 34 -2.99 3.16 19.42
N GLY A 35 -4.16 2.95 20.00
CA GLY A 35 -4.80 3.93 20.88
C GLY A 35 -5.76 4.88 20.16
N LEU A 36 -6.69 5.43 20.96
CA LEU A 36 -7.75 6.33 20.51
C LEU A 36 -7.21 7.62 19.88
N GLU A 37 -6.14 8.17 20.46
CA GLU A 37 -5.53 9.43 20.00
C GLU A 37 -4.98 9.34 18.58
N GLU A 38 -4.31 8.23 18.24
CA GLU A 38 -3.78 8.04 16.90
C GLU A 38 -4.90 7.86 15.87
N TRP A 39 -5.99 7.19 16.25
CA TRP A 39 -7.16 7.05 15.39
C TRP A 39 -7.86 8.39 15.19
N GLN A 40 -7.94 9.22 16.24
CA GLN A 40 -8.50 10.56 16.18
C GLN A 40 -7.68 11.45 15.22
N LYS A 41 -6.35 11.42 15.29
CA LYS A 41 -5.48 12.15 14.36
C LYS A 41 -5.71 11.73 12.90
N VAL A 42 -5.88 10.43 12.65
CA VAL A 42 -6.20 9.93 11.30
C VAL A 42 -7.56 10.47 10.84
N LYS A 43 -8.56 10.46 11.73
CA LYS A 43 -9.88 11.04 11.45
C LYS A 43 -9.79 12.51 11.11
N ASP A 44 -9.12 13.30 11.94
CA ASP A 44 -9.01 14.75 11.76
C ASP A 44 -8.28 15.09 10.44
N HIS A 45 -7.25 14.31 10.08
CA HIS A 45 -6.60 14.42 8.77
C HIS A 45 -7.52 14.05 7.61
N LEU A 46 -8.29 12.97 7.71
CA LEU A 46 -9.22 12.53 6.67
C LEU A 46 -10.35 13.54 6.45
N TRP A 47 -10.86 14.12 7.54
CA TRP A 47 -11.96 15.09 7.51
C TRP A 47 -11.61 16.38 6.76
N GLN A 48 -10.34 16.76 6.69
CA GLN A 48 -9.87 17.89 5.88
C GLN A 48 -10.09 17.69 4.38
N TYR A 49 -10.26 16.45 3.93
CA TYR A 49 -10.43 16.09 2.52
C TYR A 49 -11.83 15.57 2.19
N ILE A 50 -12.81 15.73 3.09
CA ILE A 50 -14.20 15.39 2.80
C ILE A 50 -14.74 16.33 1.73
N LYS A 51 -15.31 15.73 0.67
CA LYS A 51 -16.09 16.43 -0.35
C LYS A 51 -17.44 15.75 -0.48
N ASP A 52 -18.51 16.55 -0.57
CA ASP A 52 -19.89 16.06 -0.69
C ASP A 52 -20.23 14.96 0.34
N ASP A 53 -19.82 15.21 1.59
CA ASP A 53 -20.07 14.35 2.75
C ASP A 53 -19.44 12.94 2.71
N SER A 54 -18.54 12.70 1.74
CA SER A 54 -17.80 11.45 1.59
C SER A 54 -16.29 11.68 1.51
N ILE A 55 -15.52 10.69 1.94
CA ILE A 55 -14.06 10.71 1.81
C ILE A 55 -13.71 10.08 0.46
N GLU A 56 -13.00 10.82 -0.38
CA GLU A 56 -12.49 10.30 -1.64
C GLU A 56 -11.47 9.17 -1.38
N VAL A 57 -11.60 8.05 -2.08
CA VAL A 57 -10.72 6.88 -1.91
C VAL A 57 -9.25 7.24 -2.14
N SER A 58 -8.99 8.15 -3.08
CA SER A 58 -7.66 8.68 -3.39
C SER A 58 -6.99 9.35 -2.19
N CYS A 59 -7.76 10.00 -1.31
CA CYS A 59 -7.27 10.63 -0.09
C CYS A 59 -6.86 9.60 0.97
N ILE A 60 -7.69 8.58 1.20
CA ILE A 60 -7.37 7.48 2.14
C ILE A 60 -6.13 6.73 1.65
N LEU A 61 -6.07 6.45 0.35
CA LEU A 61 -4.93 5.82 -0.32
C LEU A 61 -3.65 6.66 -0.18
N SER A 62 -3.75 7.98 -0.40
CA SER A 62 -2.61 8.90 -0.25
C SER A 62 -2.11 8.97 1.19
N LEU A 63 -3.02 9.00 2.18
CA LEU A 63 -2.64 8.97 3.60
C LEU A 63 -2.00 7.64 3.99
N SER A 64 -2.54 6.52 3.51
CA SER A 64 -1.94 5.19 3.69
C SER A 64 -0.52 5.16 3.14
N TYR A 65 -0.31 5.65 1.91
CA TYR A 65 1.02 5.76 1.30
C TYR A 65 1.96 6.67 2.10
N ASN A 66 1.50 7.83 2.56
CA ASN A 66 2.34 8.76 3.33
C ASN A 66 2.81 8.17 4.67
N ASN A 67 2.02 7.28 5.28
CA ASN A 67 2.36 6.58 6.52
C ASN A 67 3.26 5.34 6.33
N LEU A 68 3.60 4.98 5.10
CA LEU A 68 4.59 3.92 4.83
C LEU A 68 6.02 4.39 5.12
N SER A 69 6.90 3.46 5.50
CA SER A 69 8.34 3.71 5.61
C SER A 69 8.93 4.07 4.25
N THR A 70 10.08 4.75 4.23
CA THR A 70 10.73 5.18 2.97
C THR A 70 11.00 4.01 2.03
N ALA A 71 11.48 2.89 2.57
CA ALA A 71 11.75 1.68 1.79
C ALA A 71 10.45 1.05 1.23
N LEU A 72 9.39 0.93 2.03
CA LEU A 72 8.09 0.44 1.55
C LEU A 72 7.49 1.35 0.48
N LYS A 73 7.68 2.67 0.57
CA LYS A 73 7.25 3.61 -0.47
C LYS A 73 7.96 3.33 -1.80
N GLN A 74 9.27 3.04 -1.77
CA GLN A 74 10.01 2.72 -3.00
C GLN A 74 9.51 1.41 -3.62
N CYS A 75 9.33 0.37 -2.80
CA CYS A 75 8.74 -0.90 -3.23
C CYS A 75 7.34 -0.71 -3.82
N PHE A 76 6.49 0.08 -3.16
CA PHE A 76 5.13 0.40 -3.64
C PHE A 76 5.16 1.12 -4.99
N LEU A 77 6.01 2.14 -5.13
CA LEU A 77 6.10 2.90 -6.38
C LEU A 77 6.52 2.00 -7.53
N TYR A 78 7.38 1.00 -7.31
CA TYR A 78 7.85 0.08 -8.35
C TYR A 78 6.71 -0.54 -9.15
N PHE A 79 5.63 -0.91 -8.47
CA PHE A 79 4.47 -1.50 -9.10
C PHE A 79 3.77 -0.66 -10.16
N GLY A 80 3.91 0.67 -10.14
CA GLY A 80 3.38 1.54 -11.19
C GLY A 80 4.03 1.35 -12.57
N ILE A 81 5.06 0.51 -12.71
CA ILE A 81 5.64 0.13 -14.02
C ILE A 81 4.76 -0.90 -14.74
N PHE A 82 4.09 -1.79 -14.00
CA PHE A 82 3.32 -2.86 -14.61
C PHE A 82 2.04 -2.33 -15.25
N PRO A 83 1.56 -2.96 -16.34
CA PRO A 83 0.27 -2.61 -16.92
C PRO A 83 -0.88 -2.93 -15.96
N GLU A 84 -2.05 -2.35 -16.26
CA GLU A 84 -3.29 -2.60 -15.52
C GLU A 84 -3.62 -4.11 -15.49
N ASP A 85 -4.17 -4.59 -14.37
CA ASP A 85 -4.52 -6.00 -14.12
C ASP A 85 -3.40 -7.05 -14.28
N HIS A 86 -2.15 -6.62 -14.47
CA HIS A 86 -1.04 -7.52 -14.74
C HIS A 86 -0.75 -8.42 -13.54
N VAL A 87 -0.74 -9.72 -13.79
CA VAL A 87 -0.42 -10.71 -12.77
C VAL A 87 1.10 -10.88 -12.74
N VAL A 88 1.71 -10.38 -11.67
CA VAL A 88 3.17 -10.41 -11.50
C VAL A 88 3.57 -11.62 -10.66
N ARG A 89 4.70 -12.26 -11.00
CA ARG A 89 5.33 -13.25 -10.11
C ARG A 89 6.03 -12.54 -8.97
N VAL A 90 5.78 -12.99 -7.74
CA VAL A 90 6.36 -12.39 -6.54
C VAL A 90 7.88 -12.51 -6.55
N ASP A 91 8.43 -13.69 -6.84
CA ASP A 91 9.89 -13.93 -6.86
C ASP A 91 10.62 -12.91 -7.73
N HIS A 92 10.04 -12.56 -8.88
CA HIS A 92 10.60 -11.58 -9.80
C HIS A 92 10.62 -10.17 -9.19
N ILE A 93 9.55 -9.76 -8.51
CA ILE A 93 9.49 -8.46 -7.83
C ILE A 93 10.50 -8.38 -6.69
N LEU A 94 10.62 -9.45 -5.89
CA LEU A 94 11.56 -9.49 -4.78
C LEU A 94 13.00 -9.35 -5.29
N TRP A 95 13.35 -10.07 -6.36
CA TRP A 95 14.66 -9.95 -7.01
C TRP A 95 14.94 -8.55 -7.52
N LEU A 96 13.95 -7.89 -8.13
CA LEU A 96 14.09 -6.51 -8.60
C LEU A 96 14.29 -5.54 -7.43
N TRP A 97 13.53 -5.67 -6.34
CA TRP A 97 13.71 -4.82 -5.16
C TRP A 97 15.07 -5.01 -4.48
N MET A 98 15.59 -6.24 -4.49
CA MET A 98 16.93 -6.54 -4.00
C MET A 98 18.00 -5.93 -4.92
N ALA A 99 17.84 -6.04 -6.24
CA ALA A 99 18.78 -5.47 -7.21
C ALA A 99 18.83 -3.93 -7.16
N GLU A 100 17.69 -3.29 -6.91
CA GLU A 100 17.59 -1.83 -6.74
C GLU A 100 18.07 -1.33 -5.37
N GLY A 101 18.32 -2.24 -4.41
CA GLY A 101 18.76 -1.89 -3.06
C GLY A 101 17.68 -1.23 -2.19
N PHE A 102 16.39 -1.47 -2.46
CA PHE A 102 15.32 -0.95 -1.58
C PHE A 102 15.24 -1.70 -0.26
N ILE A 103 15.68 -2.95 -0.26
CA ILE A 103 15.68 -3.81 0.91
C ILE A 103 17.07 -3.67 1.55
N PRO A 104 17.15 -3.27 2.83
CA PRO A 104 18.43 -3.15 3.51
C PRO A 104 19.12 -4.52 3.56
N THR A 105 20.36 -4.57 3.08
CA THR A 105 21.22 -5.75 3.13
C THR A 105 21.72 -5.94 4.57
N GLY A 106 21.27 -7.00 5.24
CA GLY A 106 21.65 -7.36 6.62
C GLY A 106 22.14 -8.81 6.73
N ILE A 107 22.23 -9.32 7.97
CA ILE A 107 22.64 -10.69 8.30
C ILE A 107 21.52 -11.71 7.99
N GLU A 108 20.28 -11.23 7.91
CA GLU A 108 19.10 -12.05 7.58
C GLU A 108 19.03 -12.41 6.09
N ILE A 109 18.34 -13.50 5.78
CA ILE A 109 18.09 -13.96 4.41
C ILE A 109 17.30 -12.85 3.69
N MET A 110 17.93 -12.19 2.71
CA MET A 110 17.35 -11.03 2.01
C MET A 110 15.97 -11.33 1.41
N GLU A 111 15.73 -12.57 0.99
CA GLU A 111 14.44 -13.02 0.45
C GLU A 111 13.33 -13.00 1.52
N ASP A 112 13.62 -13.40 2.76
CA ASP A 112 12.64 -13.38 3.85
C ASP A 112 12.28 -11.94 4.26
N VAL A 113 13.27 -11.03 4.24
CA VAL A 113 13.04 -9.59 4.47
C VAL A 113 12.19 -9.02 3.33
N ALA A 114 12.51 -9.36 2.08
CA ALA A 114 11.75 -8.94 0.90
C ALA A 114 10.27 -9.41 0.98
N GLU A 115 10.07 -10.66 1.36
CA GLU A 115 8.76 -11.26 1.57
C GLU A 115 8.00 -10.58 2.72
N GLY A 116 8.68 -10.22 3.80
CA GLY A 116 8.14 -9.41 4.89
C GLY A 116 7.62 -8.05 4.41
N PHE A 117 8.41 -7.35 3.59
CA PHE A 117 8.01 -6.08 2.98
C PHE A 117 6.79 -6.24 2.06
N LEU A 118 6.77 -7.29 1.23
CA LEU A 118 5.62 -7.59 0.39
C LEU A 118 4.37 -7.89 1.22
N ASN A 119 4.49 -8.69 2.26
CA ASN A 119 3.38 -9.02 3.16
C ASN A 119 2.86 -7.78 3.89
N GLU A 120 3.73 -6.87 4.29
CA GLU A 120 3.33 -5.59 4.87
C GLU A 120 2.60 -4.71 3.85
N LEU A 121 3.09 -4.65 2.61
CA LEU A 121 2.38 -3.99 1.53
C LEU A 121 1.03 -4.65 1.29
N ILE A 122 0.91 -5.97 1.17
CA ILE A 122 -0.38 -6.67 0.99
C ILE A 122 -1.38 -6.33 2.12
N ARG A 123 -0.90 -6.26 3.36
CA ARG A 123 -1.74 -5.89 4.53
C ARG A 123 -2.21 -4.43 4.47
N ARG A 124 -1.35 -3.49 4.07
CA ARG A 124 -1.62 -2.03 4.12
C ARG A 124 -2.20 -1.46 2.82
N SER A 125 -1.62 -1.84 1.69
CA SER A 125 -1.99 -1.46 0.33
C SER A 125 -2.52 -2.71 -0.38
N ARG A 126 -3.79 -2.72 -0.75
CA ARG A 126 -4.51 -3.91 -1.25
C ARG A 126 -3.99 -4.47 -2.58
N ILE A 127 -2.78 -5.02 -2.55
CA ILE A 127 -2.22 -5.94 -3.51
C ILE A 127 -3.05 -7.21 -3.38
N GLN A 128 -3.77 -7.55 -4.44
CA GLN A 128 -4.57 -8.77 -4.51
C GLN A 128 -3.63 -9.96 -4.71
N VAL A 129 -3.75 -10.95 -3.83
CA VAL A 129 -3.05 -12.22 -3.99
C VAL A 129 -3.83 -13.07 -4.98
N VAL A 130 -3.20 -13.41 -6.10
CA VAL A 130 -3.83 -14.17 -7.19
C VAL A 130 -3.61 -15.68 -6.98
N ARG A 131 -2.42 -16.08 -6.54
CA ARG A 131 -2.10 -17.46 -6.20
C ARG A 131 -1.14 -17.53 -5.03
N THR A 132 -1.41 -18.43 -4.11
CA THR A 132 -0.48 -18.88 -3.08
C THR A 132 0.07 -20.26 -3.46
N PHE A 133 1.32 -20.52 -3.13
CA PHE A 133 1.97 -21.81 -3.31
C PHE A 133 2.78 -22.10 -2.05
N TRP A 134 2.51 -23.22 -1.38
CA TRP A 134 3.20 -23.61 -0.14
C TRP A 134 3.19 -22.49 0.92
N GLU A 135 2.01 -21.94 1.18
CA GLU A 135 1.78 -20.84 2.14
C GLU A 135 2.45 -19.50 1.79
N LYS A 136 3.25 -19.44 0.72
CA LYS A 136 3.85 -18.21 0.18
C LYS A 136 3.01 -17.60 -0.92
N VAL A 137 3.12 -16.29 -1.09
CA VAL A 137 2.44 -15.55 -2.16
C VAL A 137 3.21 -15.77 -3.46
N GLY A 138 2.66 -16.54 -4.40
CA GLY A 138 3.35 -16.83 -5.67
C GLY A 138 3.05 -15.80 -6.77
N LYS A 139 1.81 -15.33 -6.85
CA LYS A 139 1.39 -14.31 -7.83
C LYS A 139 0.54 -13.23 -7.19
N CYS A 140 0.80 -11.98 -7.54
CA CYS A 140 0.04 -10.84 -7.06
C CYS A 140 -0.43 -9.95 -8.21
N ARG A 141 -1.49 -9.19 -7.96
CA ARG A 141 -2.08 -8.19 -8.86
C ARG A 141 -2.29 -6.91 -8.06
N ILE A 142 -2.15 -5.77 -8.72
CA ILE A 142 -2.43 -4.48 -8.10
C ILE A 142 -3.70 -3.88 -8.69
N HIS A 143 -4.48 -3.31 -7.78
CA HIS A 143 -5.69 -2.58 -8.13
C HIS A 143 -5.34 -1.28 -8.85
N ASP A 144 -6.13 -0.92 -9.86
CA ASP A 144 -5.88 0.20 -10.77
C ASP A 144 -5.73 1.52 -10.02
N LEU A 145 -6.55 1.79 -9.00
CA LEU A 145 -6.44 2.99 -8.15
C LEU A 145 -5.11 3.09 -7.38
N LEU A 146 -4.52 1.96 -6.99
CA LEU A 146 -3.19 1.94 -6.35
C LEU A 146 -2.08 2.17 -7.38
N ARG A 147 -2.26 1.61 -8.57
CA ARG A 147 -1.35 1.83 -9.71
C ARG A 147 -1.36 3.31 -10.11
N ASP A 148 -2.53 3.92 -10.24
CA ASP A 148 -2.69 5.33 -10.59
C ASP A 148 -2.04 6.24 -9.54
N LEU A 149 -2.21 5.92 -8.26
CA LEU A 149 -1.49 6.61 -7.19
C LEU A 149 0.03 6.46 -7.35
N ALA A 150 0.51 5.24 -7.64
CA ALA A 150 1.94 4.99 -7.85
C ALA A 150 2.49 5.78 -9.05
N VAL A 151 1.74 5.84 -10.16
CA VAL A 151 2.09 6.63 -11.36
C VAL A 151 2.11 8.13 -11.04
N GLN A 152 1.09 8.64 -10.35
CA GLN A 152 0.98 10.04 -9.94
C GLN A 152 2.14 10.46 -9.02
N LYS A 153 2.55 9.59 -8.09
CA LYS A 153 3.67 9.85 -7.16
C LYS A 153 5.05 9.63 -7.80
N LYS A 154 5.16 8.77 -8.81
CA LYS A 154 6.41 8.52 -9.57
C LYS A 154 6.89 9.74 -10.35
N HIS A 155 5.97 10.56 -10.86
CA HIS A 155 6.30 11.76 -11.64
C HIS A 155 7.25 12.72 -10.90
N TRP A 156 7.28 12.68 -9.57
CA TRP A 156 8.16 13.50 -8.73
C TRP A 156 9.59 12.96 -8.52
N ARG A 157 9.93 11.75 -8.99
CA ARG A 157 11.26 11.14 -8.83
C ARG A 157 11.81 10.64 -10.18
N CYS A 158 12.03 11.56 -11.12
CA CYS A 158 12.37 11.23 -12.51
C CYS A 158 13.85 10.88 -12.77
N CYS A 159 14.77 10.89 -11.79
CA CYS A 159 16.21 10.80 -12.10
C CYS A 159 16.86 9.41 -12.04
N THR A 160 16.25 8.38 -11.41
CA THR A 160 16.97 7.10 -11.17
C THR A 160 16.50 5.90 -12.01
N TRP A 161 15.35 5.97 -12.68
CA TRP A 161 14.65 4.76 -13.14
C TRP A 161 14.78 4.43 -14.63
N ARG A 162 15.50 5.26 -15.39
CA ARG A 162 15.62 5.09 -16.85
C ARG A 162 16.50 3.90 -17.26
N CYS A 163 17.29 3.34 -16.33
CA CYS A 163 18.18 2.21 -16.62
C CYS A 163 17.50 0.83 -16.51
N VAL A 164 16.40 0.71 -15.77
CA VAL A 164 15.78 -0.60 -15.45
C VAL A 164 14.81 -1.08 -16.53
N LEU A 165 14.23 -0.14 -17.29
CA LEU A 165 13.33 -0.46 -18.41
C LEU A 165 14.00 -1.28 -19.52
N THR A 166 15.33 -1.28 -19.61
CA THR A 166 16.07 -2.04 -20.62
C THR A 166 16.27 -3.52 -20.24
N ILE A 167 16.01 -3.92 -18.99
CA ILE A 167 16.17 -5.31 -18.53
C ILE A 167 14.82 -6.06 -18.53
N CYS A 168 13.70 -5.34 -18.55
CA CYS A 168 12.35 -5.93 -18.51
C CYS A 168 11.64 -6.06 -19.87
N LEU A 169 12.32 -5.82 -21.00
CA LEU A 169 11.84 -6.09 -22.36
C LEU A 169 12.73 -7.10 -23.07
#